data_AF-A0A813JAC4-F1
#
_entry.id   AF-A0A813JAC4-F1
#
_cell.length_a   1.000
_cell.length_b   1.000
_cell.length_c   1.000
_cell.angle_alpha   90.00
_cell.angle_beta   90.00
_cell.angle_gamma   90.00
#
_symmetry.space_group_name_H-M   'P 1'
#
loop_
_entity.id
_entity.type
_entity.pdbx_description
1 polymer ?
#
loop_
_entity_poly.entity_id
_entity_poly.type
_entity_poly.pdbx_seq_one_letter_code
_entity_poly.pdbx_strand_id
1 'polypeptide(L)'
;MFDSESEEEFIPAILNRPKVANHVVHESFTADTRDHEDHTFCGVMFDVQCKGVEHGGVPLEFLMITSLSIRGDLGPITVWRTEGTYKKKEHSQGLWELVYEGEHPPSRQ
;
A
#
# COMPACT_ATOMS: atom_id res chain seq x y z
N MET A 1 -3.06 -59.66 -17.03
CA MET A 1 -1.95 -58.69 -16.98
C MET A 1 -2.63 -57.39 -16.62
N PHE A 2 -2.57 -56.99 -15.35
CA PHE A 2 -3.29 -55.81 -14.85
C PHE A 2 -2.39 -54.60 -15.11
N ASP A 3 -2.82 -53.71 -16.00
CA ASP A 3 -2.20 -52.41 -16.19
C ASP A 3 -2.43 -51.58 -14.92
N SER A 4 -1.33 -51.22 -14.26
CA SER A 4 -1.30 -50.28 -13.14
C SER A 4 -1.31 -48.87 -13.70
N GLU A 5 -2.49 -48.28 -13.84
CA GLU A 5 -2.64 -46.84 -14.06
C GLU A 5 -2.09 -46.12 -12.81
N SER A 6 -0.99 -45.41 -12.98
CA SER A 6 -0.43 -44.54 -11.94
C SER A 6 -1.40 -43.39 -11.71
N GLU A 7 -2.04 -43.37 -10.54
CA GLU A 7 -2.79 -42.21 -10.04
C GLU A 7 -1.85 -41.01 -9.94
N GLU A 8 -1.83 -40.16 -10.96
CA GLU A 8 -1.22 -38.84 -10.85
C GLU A 8 -2.01 -38.05 -9.80
N GLU A 9 -1.43 -37.96 -8.60
CA GLU A 9 -1.99 -37.24 -7.46
C GLU A 9 -2.33 -35.81 -7.90
N PHE A 10 -3.63 -35.49 -7.98
CA PHE A 10 -4.10 -34.17 -8.36
C PHE A 10 -3.73 -33.17 -7.26
N ILE A 11 -2.64 -32.45 -7.44
CA ILE A 11 -2.22 -31.38 -6.52
C ILE A 11 -2.86 -30.07 -7.01
N PRO A 12 -3.77 -29.46 -6.22
CA PRO A 12 -4.34 -28.16 -6.54
C PRO A 12 -3.25 -27.13 -6.85
N ALA A 13 -3.39 -26.40 -7.96
CA ALA A 13 -2.40 -25.40 -8.39
C ALA A 13 -2.08 -24.31 -7.34
N ILE A 14 -2.96 -24.13 -6.36
CA ILE A 14 -2.76 -23.26 -5.19
C ILE A 14 -1.59 -23.73 -4.30
N LEU A 15 -1.37 -25.04 -4.15
CA LEU A 15 -0.30 -25.61 -3.34
C LEU A 15 1.09 -25.45 -3.98
N ASN A 16 1.13 -25.31 -5.31
CA ASN A 16 2.37 -25.11 -6.08
C ASN A 16 2.72 -23.63 -6.31
N ARG A 17 1.97 -22.67 -5.73
CA ARG A 17 2.32 -21.25 -5.87
C ARG A 17 3.48 -20.88 -4.95
N PRO A 18 4.46 -20.11 -5.45
CA PRO A 18 5.54 -19.59 -4.62
C PRO A 18 4.94 -18.76 -3.47
N LYS A 19 5.25 -19.16 -2.23
CA LYS A 19 4.77 -18.51 -0.99
C LYS A 19 5.39 -17.13 -0.75
N VAL A 20 6.43 -16.79 -1.51
CA VAL A 20 7.16 -15.53 -1.42
C VAL A 20 7.00 -14.82 -2.76
N ALA A 21 6.63 -13.55 -2.72
CA ALA A 21 6.56 -12.72 -3.92
C ALA A 21 7.99 -12.51 -4.47
N ASN A 22 8.29 -13.13 -5.60
CA ASN A 22 9.60 -13.02 -6.27
C ASN A 22 9.75 -11.72 -7.09
N HIS A 23 8.82 -10.78 -6.97
CA HIS A 23 8.82 -9.55 -7.74
C HIS A 23 8.31 -8.40 -6.88
N VAL A 24 9.01 -7.26 -6.97
CA VAL A 24 8.50 -5.98 -6.50
C VAL A 24 7.65 -5.43 -7.62
N VAL A 25 6.33 -5.33 -7.39
CA VAL A 25 5.45 -4.62 -8.33
C VAL A 25 5.75 -3.14 -8.17
N HIS A 26 6.41 -2.55 -9.15
CA HIS A 26 6.61 -1.10 -9.22
C HIS A 26 5.49 -0.50 -10.07
N GLU A 27 4.52 0.13 -9.42
CA GLU A 27 3.49 0.93 -10.08
C GLU A 27 3.80 2.41 -9.84
N SER A 28 3.82 3.18 -10.93
CA SER A 28 3.96 4.63 -10.89
C SER A 28 2.66 5.25 -11.36
N PHE A 29 2.10 6.15 -10.57
CA PHE A 29 0.92 6.93 -10.92
C PHE A 29 1.25 8.42 -10.81
N THR A 30 0.92 9.18 -11.86
CA THR A 30 1.01 10.64 -11.86
C THR A 30 -0.39 11.19 -11.65
N ALA A 31 -0.59 11.94 -10.56
CA ALA A 31 -1.85 12.61 -10.26
C ALA A 31 -1.67 14.11 -10.51
N ASP A 32 -2.33 14.64 -11.54
CA ASP A 32 -2.45 16.08 -11.73
C ASP A 32 -3.55 16.60 -10.81
N THR A 33 -3.17 17.37 -9.78
CA THR A 33 -4.15 18.04 -8.92
C THR A 33 -4.75 19.21 -9.70
N ARG A 34 -6.07 19.40 -9.61
CA ARG A 34 -6.81 20.37 -10.46
C ARG A 34 -6.86 21.77 -9.85
N ASP A 35 -6.32 21.89 -8.67
CA ASP A 35 -6.24 23.10 -7.87
C ASP A 35 -4.93 23.83 -8.17
N HIS A 36 -5.07 25.00 -8.80
CA HIS A 36 -4.06 26.06 -8.73
C HIS A 36 -3.97 26.67 -7.32
N GLU A 37 -4.27 25.90 -6.27
CA GLU A 37 -4.10 26.35 -4.89
C GLU A 37 -2.62 26.35 -4.57
N ASP A 38 -2.16 27.57 -4.44
CA ASP A 38 -0.81 28.01 -4.34
C ASP A 38 -0.34 27.95 -2.88
N HIS A 39 0.84 27.36 -2.70
CA HIS A 39 1.76 27.60 -1.58
C HIS A 39 1.46 27.06 -0.17
N THR A 40 0.52 26.14 0.04
CA THR A 40 0.53 25.32 1.27
C THR A 40 0.29 23.86 0.92
N PHE A 41 1.35 23.06 0.81
CA PHE A 41 1.21 21.61 0.68
C PHE A 41 0.54 21.06 1.95
N CYS A 42 -0.76 20.74 1.87
CA CYS A 42 -1.55 20.23 2.99
C CYS A 42 -1.49 18.69 3.14
N GLY A 43 -0.36 18.09 2.76
CA GLY A 43 -0.12 16.65 2.84
C GLY A 43 -0.80 15.84 1.72
N VAL A 44 -0.51 14.54 1.69
CA VAL A 44 -1.16 13.57 0.78
C VAL A 44 -1.96 12.60 1.64
N MET A 45 -3.23 12.42 1.29
CA MET A 45 -4.13 11.48 1.95
C MET A 45 -4.55 10.40 0.94
N PHE A 46 -4.44 9.14 1.34
CA PHE A 46 -4.86 8.01 0.51
C PHE A 46 -5.32 6.85 1.37
N ASP A 47 -6.25 6.07 0.84
CA ASP A 47 -6.66 4.81 1.45
C ASP A 47 -5.68 3.72 1.03
N VAL A 48 -5.28 2.88 1.99
CA VAL A 48 -4.51 1.67 1.72
C VAL A 48 -5.44 0.47 1.81
N GLN A 49 -5.61 -0.22 0.68
CA GLN A 49 -6.48 -1.39 0.59
C GLN A 49 -5.83 -2.48 -0.25
N CYS A 50 -6.04 -3.74 0.16
CA CYS A 50 -5.61 -4.89 -0.62
C CYS A 50 -6.70 -5.27 -1.62
N LYS A 51 -6.30 -5.70 -2.82
CA LYS A 51 -7.25 -6.25 -3.79
C LYS A 51 -7.91 -7.48 -3.17
N GLY A 52 -9.23 -7.43 -2.98
CA GLY A 52 -10.02 -8.55 -2.48
C GLY A 52 -10.20 -9.66 -3.53
N VAL A 53 -10.75 -10.80 -3.09
CA VAL A 53 -11.02 -11.98 -3.95
C VAL A 53 -11.92 -11.61 -5.13
N GLU A 54 -12.89 -10.72 -4.91
CA GLU A 54 -13.81 -10.20 -5.93
C GLU A 54 -13.11 -9.41 -7.06
N HIS A 55 -11.90 -8.89 -6.78
CA HIS A 55 -11.06 -8.16 -7.74
C HIS A 55 -9.91 -9.03 -8.29
N GLY A 56 -10.02 -10.36 -8.17
CA GLY A 56 -8.98 -11.30 -8.57
C GLY A 56 -7.79 -11.37 -7.60
N GLY A 57 -7.92 -10.78 -6.41
CA GLY A 57 -6.94 -10.86 -5.34
C GLY A 57 -6.96 -12.20 -4.60
N VAL A 58 -5.99 -12.40 -3.71
CA VAL A 58 -5.91 -13.57 -2.82
C VAL A 58 -6.21 -13.14 -1.38
N PRO A 59 -6.72 -14.04 -0.51
CA PRO A 59 -6.89 -13.74 0.90
C PRO A 59 -5.56 -13.28 1.52
N LEU A 60 -5.55 -12.08 2.09
CA LEU A 60 -4.39 -11.54 2.77
C LEU A 60 -4.63 -11.59 4.28
N GLU A 61 -3.72 -12.23 5.01
CA GLU A 61 -3.77 -12.30 6.47
C GLU A 61 -3.19 -11.06 7.13
N PHE A 62 -2.14 -10.47 6.54
CA PHE A 62 -1.40 -9.36 7.13
C PHE A 62 -0.78 -8.43 6.07
N LEU A 63 -0.87 -7.12 6.29
CA LEU A 63 -0.20 -6.08 5.52
C LEU A 63 0.62 -5.19 6.47
N MET A 64 1.89 -4.95 6.14
CA MET A 64 2.75 -4.03 6.88
C MET A 64 3.42 -3.05 5.92
N ILE A 65 3.26 -1.76 6.20
CA ILE A 65 4.03 -0.70 5.56
C ILE A 65 5.27 -0.46 6.42
N THR A 66 6.44 -0.76 5.87
CA THR A 66 7.71 -0.64 6.59
C THR A 66 8.36 0.73 6.45
N SER A 67 8.12 1.41 5.33
CA SER A 67 8.73 2.70 5.03
C SER A 67 7.91 3.49 4.03
N LEU A 68 7.94 4.82 4.16
CA LEU A 68 7.51 5.78 3.16
C LEU A 68 8.73 6.56 2.67
N SER A 69 8.77 6.91 1.39
CA SER A 69 9.85 7.69 0.81
C SER A 69 9.25 8.84 0.03
N ILE A 70 9.56 10.06 0.46
CA ILE A 70 9.07 11.30 -0.14
C ILE A 70 10.32 12.07 -0.56
N ARG A 71 10.28 12.67 -1.75
CA ARG A 71 11.40 13.43 -2.30
C ARG A 71 10.99 14.89 -2.46
N GLY A 72 11.83 15.82 -2.01
CA GLY A 72 11.59 17.25 -2.05
C GLY A 72 12.41 18.01 -0.99
N ASP A 73 12.13 19.29 -0.84
CA ASP A 73 12.57 20.11 0.29
C ASP A 73 11.51 20.03 1.39
N LEU A 74 11.55 18.93 2.16
CA LEU A 74 10.43 18.48 2.98
C LEU A 74 10.24 19.29 4.27
N GLY A 75 11.33 19.66 4.95
CA GLY A 75 11.26 20.32 6.25
C GLY A 75 10.53 19.46 7.30
N PRO A 76 9.64 20.05 8.13
CA PRO A 76 8.87 19.28 9.11
C PRO A 76 7.80 18.42 8.43
N ILE A 77 7.85 17.11 8.70
CA ILE A 77 6.90 16.12 8.18
C ILE A 77 6.22 15.41 9.34
N THR A 78 4.93 15.18 9.17
CA THR A 78 4.15 14.30 10.04
C THR A 78 3.48 13.21 9.21
N VAL A 79 3.36 12.01 9.78
CA VAL A 79 2.59 10.90 9.20
C VAL A 79 1.48 10.55 10.16
N TRP A 80 0.26 10.52 9.65
CA TRP A 80 -0.94 10.24 10.41
C TRP A 80 -1.64 9.00 9.86
N ARG A 81 -2.35 8.29 10.73
CA ARG A 81 -3.24 7.19 10.34
C ARG A 81 -4.63 7.38 10.92
N THR A 82 -5.62 6.84 10.23
CA THR A 82 -7.00 6.69 10.73
C THR A 82 -7.56 5.36 10.25
N GLU A 83 -8.48 4.76 11.01
CA GLU A 83 -9.09 3.50 10.63
C GLU A 83 -10.05 3.66 9.44
N GLY A 84 -10.06 2.69 8.52
CA GLY A 84 -10.96 2.67 7.38
C GLY A 84 -10.53 3.62 6.26
N THR A 85 -11.20 4.78 6.15
CA THR A 85 -10.96 5.77 5.09
C THR A 85 -10.69 7.16 5.66
N TYR A 86 -9.90 7.96 4.94
CA TYR A 86 -9.68 9.38 5.25
C TYR A 86 -10.90 10.25 4.94
N LYS A 87 -11.80 9.80 4.07
CA LYS A 87 -12.95 10.58 3.60
C LYS A 87 -13.88 10.94 4.75
N LYS A 88 -14.29 12.22 4.80
CA LYS A 88 -15.09 12.83 5.90
C LYS A 88 -14.37 12.96 7.23
N LYS A 89 -13.07 12.65 7.30
CA LYS A 89 -12.23 12.82 8.49
C LYS A 89 -11.10 13.83 8.27
N GLU A 90 -11.01 14.43 7.09
CA GLU A 90 -9.88 15.24 6.60
C GLU A 90 -9.50 16.36 7.58
N HIS A 91 -10.49 16.96 8.23
CA HIS A 91 -10.31 18.07 9.17
C HIS A 91 -10.52 17.67 10.65
N SER A 92 -10.86 16.42 10.93
CA SER A 92 -11.21 15.96 12.28
C SER A 92 -10.01 15.32 12.97
N GLN A 93 -9.03 16.15 13.39
CA GLN A 93 -7.77 15.68 13.99
C GLN A 93 -7.94 14.63 15.10
N GLY A 94 -8.99 14.71 15.92
CA GLY A 94 -9.27 13.73 16.98
C GLY A 94 -9.60 12.31 16.49
N LEU A 95 -9.82 12.12 15.18
CA LEU A 95 -9.99 10.81 14.54
C LEU A 95 -8.70 10.26 13.93
N TRP A 96 -7.58 10.97 14.11
CA TRP A 96 -6.27 10.61 13.58
C TRP A 96 -5.29 10.33 14.71
N GLU A 97 -4.39 9.40 14.45
CA GLU A 97 -3.27 9.07 15.30
C GLU A 97 -1.98 9.49 14.60
N LEU A 98 -1.14 10.26 15.29
CA LEU A 98 0.18 10.63 14.82
C LEU A 98 1.11 9.42 14.95
N VAL A 99 1.65 8.96 13.82
CA VAL A 99 2.56 7.81 13.75
C VAL A 99 4.02 8.26 13.72
N TYR A 100 4.28 9.42 13.12
CA TYR A 100 5.63 9.96 12.94
C TYR A 100 5.60 11.48 12.90
N GLU A 101 6.61 12.10 13.49
CA GLU A 101 6.92 13.53 13.38
C GLU A 101 8.44 13.70 13.33
N GLY A 102 8.93 14.50 12.39
CA GLY A 102 10.36 14.74 12.23
C GLY A 102 10.68 15.84 11.24
N GLU A 103 11.89 16.39 11.35
CA GLU A 103 12.42 17.38 10.42
C GLU A 103 13.38 16.70 9.44
N HIS A 104 13.11 16.87 8.14
CA HIS A 104 13.88 16.24 7.08
C HIS A 104 14.57 17.28 6.20
N PRO A 105 15.89 17.14 5.98
CA PRO A 105 16.60 18.01 5.05
C PRO A 105 16.16 17.76 3.61
N PRO A 106 16.37 18.73 2.71
CA PRO A 106 16.09 18.55 1.29
C PRO A 106 16.82 17.34 0.71
N SER A 107 16.10 16.55 -0.08
CA SER A 107 16.65 15.46 -0.88
C SER A 107 17.41 16.04 -2.08
N ARG A 108 18.62 16.57 -1.86
CA ARG A 108 19.51 17.02 -2.93
C ARG A 108 19.99 15.80 -3.73
N GLN A 109 19.86 15.87 -5.06
CA GLN A 109 20.42 14.87 -5.98
C GLN A 109 21.94 14.91 -5.98
#